data_AF-A0A4Q4CUY3-F1
#
_entry.id   AF-A0A4Q4CUY3-F1
#
_cell.length_a   1.000
_cell.length_b   1.000
_cell.length_c   1.000
_cell.angle_alpha   90.00
_cell.angle_beta   90.00
_cell.angle_gamma   90.00
#
_symmetry.space_group_name_H-M   'P 1'
#
loop_
_entity.id
_entity.type
_entity.pdbx_description
1 polymer ?
#
loop_
_entity_poly.entity_id
_entity_poly.type
_entity_poly.pdbx_seq_one_letter_code
_entity_poly.pdbx_strand_id
1 'polypeptide(L)'
;GQPVLTAVAGVWQLAPGAVRLDWDDFREALNRAGHDGKQRESHLRAALDLVRGLAFAGVPSGRYGWLEGSSISTDVALAVALTAQARAELAAGRGDEATARGALERGLTLLPASEELWRSALRLAAAFGEREDVESVADDMYAAIAQHGSPVGASATTDTLVDELLPGYRTAAA
;
A
#
# COMPACT_ATOMS: atom_id res chain seq x y z
N GLY A 1 -33.39 8.69 -19.55
CA GLY A 1 -32.54 7.80 -18.75
C GLY A 1 -33.18 7.59 -17.39
N GLN A 2 -32.90 6.47 -16.73
CA GLN A 2 -33.27 6.28 -15.32
C GLN A 2 -32.49 7.30 -14.47
N PRO A 3 -33.14 7.96 -13.49
CA PRO A 3 -32.44 8.92 -12.62
C PRO A 3 -31.42 8.18 -11.75
N VAL A 4 -30.17 8.62 -11.82
CA VAL A 4 -29.04 8.04 -11.08
C VAL A 4 -29.04 8.49 -9.61
N LEU A 5 -29.68 9.62 -9.32
CA LEU A 5 -29.83 10.18 -7.98
C LEU A 5 -31.30 10.14 -7.57
N THR A 6 -31.59 9.54 -6.42
CA THR A 6 -32.94 9.39 -5.86
C THR A 6 -33.00 10.00 -4.47
N ALA A 7 -34.10 10.67 -4.14
CA ALA A 7 -34.34 11.18 -2.79
C ALA A 7 -35.23 10.19 -2.02
N VAL A 8 -34.73 9.67 -0.90
CA VAL A 8 -35.48 8.80 0.00
C VAL A 8 -35.47 9.43 1.39
N ALA A 9 -36.65 9.74 1.92
CA ALA A 9 -36.81 10.37 3.25
C ALA A 9 -35.94 11.64 3.47
N GLY A 10 -35.79 12.47 2.42
CA GLY A 10 -34.98 13.69 2.48
C GLY A 10 -33.47 13.49 2.31
N VAL A 11 -33.02 12.27 2.08
CA VAL A 11 -31.60 11.93 1.80
C VAL A 11 -31.44 11.63 0.32
N TRP A 12 -30.49 12.29 -0.32
CA TRP A 12 -30.08 11.97 -1.69
C TRP A 12 -29.15 10.76 -1.69
N GLN A 13 -29.48 9.78 -2.52
CA GLN A 13 -28.73 8.55 -2.67
C GLN A 13 -28.53 8.25 -4.15
N LEU A 14 -27.37 7.69 -4.50
CA LEU A 14 -27.18 7.10 -5.81
C LEU A 14 -28.03 5.82 -5.87
N ALA A 15 -28.74 5.63 -6.98
CA ALA A 15 -29.48 4.39 -7.20
C ALA A 15 -28.51 3.19 -7.14
N PRO A 16 -28.84 2.09 -6.43
CA PRO A 16 -27.94 0.95 -6.31
C PRO A 16 -27.47 0.43 -7.67
N GLY A 17 -26.15 0.29 -7.83
CA GLY A 17 -25.54 -0.17 -9.08
C GLY A 17 -25.59 0.82 -10.25
N ALA A 18 -26.17 2.02 -10.06
CA ALA A 18 -26.25 3.03 -11.12
C ALA A 18 -24.93 3.80 -11.32
N VAL A 19 -24.05 3.79 -10.31
CA VAL A 19 -22.68 4.32 -10.39
C VAL A 19 -21.74 3.22 -9.92
N ARG A 20 -20.70 2.97 -10.71
CA ARG A 20 -19.60 2.06 -10.37
C ARG A 20 -18.37 2.90 -10.06
N LEU A 21 -17.81 2.74 -8.86
CA LEU A 21 -16.59 3.42 -8.45
C LEU A 21 -15.39 2.52 -8.71
N ASP A 22 -14.23 3.11 -9.00
CA ASP A 22 -12.98 2.36 -9.07
C ASP A 22 -12.66 1.64 -7.74
N TRP A 23 -13.10 2.21 -6.62
CA TRP A 23 -13.05 1.56 -5.31
C TRP A 23 -13.93 0.30 -5.21
N ASP A 24 -15.10 0.27 -5.86
CA ASP A 24 -15.93 -0.93 -5.90
C ASP A 24 -15.20 -2.05 -6.68
N ASP A 25 -14.58 -1.69 -7.80
CA ASP A 25 -13.84 -2.61 -8.66
C ASP A 25 -12.61 -3.17 -7.95
N PHE A 26 -11.92 -2.32 -7.19
CA PHE A 26 -10.79 -2.70 -6.34
C PHE A 26 -11.22 -3.72 -5.29
N ARG A 27 -12.30 -3.44 -4.55
CA ARG A 27 -12.84 -4.35 -3.53
C ARG A 27 -13.31 -5.67 -4.15
N GLU A 28 -13.96 -5.62 -5.31
CA GLU A 28 -14.41 -6.81 -6.03
C GLU A 28 -13.22 -7.69 -6.46
N ALA A 29 -12.12 -7.08 -6.93
CA ALA A 29 -10.89 -7.78 -7.24
C ALA A 29 -10.28 -8.44 -5.99
N LEU A 30 -10.21 -7.74 -4.85
CA LEU A 30 -9.72 -8.34 -3.60
C LEU A 30 -10.59 -9.49 -3.10
N ASN A 31 -11.91 -9.35 -3.17
CA ASN A 31 -12.83 -10.43 -2.82
C ASN A 31 -12.59 -11.66 -3.69
N ARG A 32 -12.41 -11.48 -5.00
CA ARG A 32 -12.05 -12.59 -5.90
C ARG A 32 -10.69 -13.18 -5.59
N ALA A 33 -9.69 -12.37 -5.24
CA ALA A 33 -8.37 -12.86 -4.82
C ALA A 33 -8.45 -13.77 -3.58
N GLY A 34 -9.38 -13.51 -2.65
CA GLY A 34 -9.62 -14.35 -1.47
C GLY A 34 -10.36 -15.66 -1.76
N HIS A 35 -11.21 -15.71 -2.80
CA HIS A 35 -12.03 -16.88 -3.12
C HIS A 35 -11.42 -17.78 -4.20
N ASP A 36 -10.75 -17.19 -5.19
CA ASP A 36 -10.10 -17.90 -6.29
C ASP A 36 -8.58 -17.94 -6.08
N GLY A 37 -8.13 -18.95 -5.33
CA GLY A 37 -6.72 -19.16 -5.07
C GLY A 37 -5.86 -19.38 -6.33
N LYS A 38 -6.45 -19.89 -7.43
CA LYS A 38 -5.72 -20.12 -8.69
C LYS A 38 -5.44 -18.82 -9.42
N GLN A 39 -6.37 -17.87 -9.37
CA GLN A 39 -6.25 -16.56 -10.01
C GLN A 39 -5.89 -15.42 -9.05
N ARG A 40 -5.55 -15.75 -7.80
CA ARG A 40 -5.30 -14.78 -6.72
C ARG A 40 -4.35 -13.66 -7.15
N GLU A 41 -3.22 -14.01 -7.76
CA GLU A 41 -2.26 -13.02 -8.23
C GLU A 41 -2.82 -12.12 -9.34
N SER A 42 -3.54 -12.70 -10.30
CA SER A 42 -4.16 -11.94 -11.39
C SER A 42 -5.14 -10.90 -10.83
N HIS A 43 -5.90 -11.28 -9.80
CA HIS A 43 -6.82 -10.38 -9.11
C HIS A 43 -6.10 -9.29 -8.29
N LEU A 44 -5.03 -9.62 -7.58
CA LEU A 44 -4.23 -8.62 -6.85
C LEU A 44 -3.55 -7.62 -7.81
N ARG A 45 -3.04 -8.11 -8.95
CA ARG A 45 -2.50 -7.25 -10.01
C ARG A 45 -3.59 -6.33 -10.56
N ALA A 46 -4.77 -6.87 -10.89
CA ALA A 46 -5.89 -6.07 -11.39
C ALA A 46 -6.35 -5.00 -10.38
N ALA A 47 -6.37 -5.33 -9.08
CA ALA A 47 -6.65 -4.36 -8.01
C ALA A 47 -5.61 -3.23 -8.02
N LEU A 48 -4.31 -3.55 -8.02
CA LEU A 48 -3.27 -2.53 -8.07
C LEU A 48 -3.35 -1.68 -9.34
N ASP A 49 -3.68 -2.26 -10.50
CA ASP A 49 -3.80 -1.56 -11.78
C ASP A 49 -4.87 -0.45 -11.78
N LEU A 50 -5.88 -0.52 -10.90
CA LEU A 50 -6.85 0.55 -10.69
C LEU A 50 -6.29 1.75 -9.92
N VAL A 51 -5.20 1.56 -9.17
CA VAL A 51 -4.62 2.59 -8.32
C VAL A 51 -3.79 3.56 -9.16
N ARG A 52 -4.33 4.77 -9.32
CA ARG A 52 -3.75 5.88 -10.11
C ARG A 52 -3.13 6.98 -9.23
N GLY A 53 -3.24 6.86 -7.92
CA GLY A 53 -2.84 7.85 -6.93
C GLY A 53 -3.55 7.59 -5.61
N LEU A 54 -3.21 8.36 -4.57
CA LEU A 54 -3.93 8.31 -3.30
C LEU A 54 -5.33 8.89 -3.43
N ALA A 55 -6.25 8.37 -2.61
CA ALA A 55 -7.60 8.87 -2.53
C ALA A 55 -7.60 10.39 -2.27
N PHE A 56 -8.39 11.12 -3.06
CA PHE A 56 -8.58 12.56 -2.94
C PHE A 56 -7.31 13.43 -3.10
N ALA A 57 -6.21 12.92 -3.67
CA ALA A 57 -4.98 13.69 -3.86
C ALA A 57 -5.15 14.99 -4.69
N GLY A 58 -6.17 15.05 -5.55
CA GLY A 58 -6.52 16.27 -6.32
C GLY A 58 -7.49 17.23 -5.60
N VAL A 59 -7.90 16.92 -4.37
CA VAL A 59 -8.82 17.74 -3.58
C VAL A 59 -8.00 18.71 -2.71
N PRO A 60 -8.23 20.03 -2.80
CA PRO A 60 -7.57 20.98 -1.91
C PRO A 60 -7.81 20.66 -0.44
N SER A 61 -6.77 20.79 0.38
CA SER A 61 -6.86 20.64 1.84
C SER A 61 -7.94 21.56 2.42
N GLY A 62 -8.69 21.08 3.40
CA GLY A 62 -9.79 21.81 4.04
C GLY A 62 -11.05 21.99 3.19
N ARG A 63 -11.07 21.60 1.90
CA ARG A 63 -12.25 21.78 1.03
C ARG A 63 -13.48 21.03 1.56
N TYR A 64 -13.26 19.85 2.11
CA TYR A 64 -14.30 19.01 2.67
C TYR A 64 -13.91 18.61 4.08
N GLY A 65 -14.27 19.41 5.09
CA GLY A 65 -13.93 19.13 6.49
C GLY A 65 -14.46 17.78 7.01
N TRP A 66 -15.51 17.22 6.38
CA TRP A 66 -15.98 15.88 6.71
C TRP A 66 -15.00 14.77 6.32
N LEU A 67 -14.12 14.99 5.33
CA LEU A 67 -13.07 14.04 4.97
C LEU A 67 -12.01 13.94 6.07
N GLU A 68 -11.71 15.04 6.76
CA GLU A 68 -10.71 15.07 7.84
C GLU A 68 -11.16 14.25 9.05
N GLY A 69 -12.48 14.17 9.30
CA GLY A 69 -13.07 13.31 10.32
C GLY A 69 -13.35 11.88 9.85
N SER A 70 -13.03 11.53 8.61
CA SER A 70 -13.33 10.23 8.01
C SER A 70 -12.09 9.34 7.92
N SER A 71 -12.27 8.03 8.02
CA SER A 71 -11.20 7.04 7.81
C SER A 71 -10.95 6.71 6.33
N ILE A 72 -11.78 7.18 5.38
CA ILE A 72 -11.77 6.68 4.00
C ILE A 72 -10.39 6.77 3.35
N SER A 73 -9.68 7.90 3.50
CA SER A 73 -8.33 8.05 2.92
C SER A 73 -7.33 7.05 3.50
N THR A 74 -7.38 6.86 4.82
CA THR A 74 -6.53 5.90 5.55
C THR A 74 -6.88 4.47 5.18
N ASP A 75 -8.17 4.13 5.09
CA ASP A 75 -8.65 2.80 4.74
C ASP A 75 -8.25 2.41 3.31
N VAL A 76 -8.34 3.35 2.36
CA VAL A 76 -7.89 3.14 0.98
C VAL A 76 -6.37 2.95 0.94
N ALA A 77 -5.60 3.80 1.62
CA ALA A 77 -4.14 3.67 1.69
C ALA A 77 -3.72 2.30 2.28
N LEU A 78 -4.33 1.90 3.38
CA LEU A 78 -4.08 0.61 4.03
C LEU A 78 -4.41 -0.56 3.09
N ALA A 79 -5.55 -0.52 2.40
CA ALA A 79 -5.93 -1.57 1.47
C ALA A 79 -4.94 -1.69 0.29
N VAL A 80 -4.44 -0.57 -0.23
CA VAL A 80 -3.41 -0.55 -1.28
C VAL A 80 -2.10 -1.15 -0.77
N ALA A 81 -1.64 -0.78 0.42
CA ALA A 81 -0.44 -1.33 1.03
C ALA A 81 -0.53 -2.86 1.21
N LEU A 82 -1.61 -3.34 1.83
CA LEU A 82 -1.86 -4.77 2.04
C LEU A 82 -1.94 -5.54 0.72
N THR A 83 -2.50 -4.93 -0.33
CA THR A 83 -2.58 -5.55 -1.66
C THR A 83 -1.19 -5.68 -2.31
N ALA A 84 -0.36 -4.64 -2.19
CA ALA A 84 1.03 -4.66 -2.67
C ALA A 84 1.84 -5.72 -1.94
N GLN A 85 1.74 -5.80 -0.61
CA GLN A 85 2.41 -6.83 0.20
C GLN A 85 1.93 -8.24 -0.18
N ALA A 86 0.62 -8.48 -0.25
CA ALA A 86 0.07 -9.79 -0.61
C ALA A 86 0.52 -10.25 -2.01
N ARG A 87 0.62 -9.32 -2.97
CA ARG A 87 1.14 -9.65 -4.31
C ARG A 87 2.64 -9.96 -4.25
N ALA A 88 3.41 -9.18 -3.48
CA ALA A 88 4.83 -9.39 -3.32
C ALA A 88 5.15 -10.75 -2.67
N GLU A 89 4.43 -11.11 -1.62
CA GLU A 89 4.55 -12.40 -0.93
C GLU A 89 4.28 -13.59 -1.85
N LEU A 90 3.23 -13.51 -2.69
CA LEU A 90 2.93 -14.56 -3.66
C LEU A 90 4.03 -14.72 -4.72
N ALA A 91 4.58 -13.60 -5.20
CA ALA A 91 5.65 -13.61 -6.19
C ALA A 91 6.96 -14.17 -5.59
N ALA A 92 7.34 -13.69 -4.40
CA ALA A 92 8.47 -14.19 -3.64
C ALA A 92 8.36 -15.70 -3.35
N GLY A 93 7.18 -16.18 -2.96
CA GLY A 93 6.91 -17.60 -2.72
C GLY A 93 7.10 -18.51 -3.95
N ARG A 94 7.19 -17.94 -5.15
CA ARG A 94 7.51 -18.67 -6.40
C ARG A 94 8.92 -18.42 -6.92
N GLY A 95 9.74 -17.67 -6.17
CA GLY A 95 11.07 -17.26 -6.60
C GLY A 95 11.08 -16.12 -7.64
N ASP A 96 9.94 -15.43 -7.84
CA ASP A 96 9.86 -14.29 -8.76
C ASP A 96 10.11 -12.97 -8.00
N GLU A 97 11.39 -12.74 -7.73
CA GLU A 97 11.88 -11.56 -7.02
C GLU A 97 11.54 -10.25 -7.76
N ALA A 98 11.63 -10.24 -9.09
CA ALA A 98 11.38 -9.05 -9.90
C ALA A 98 9.92 -8.57 -9.75
N THR A 99 8.95 -9.50 -9.84
CA THR A 99 7.54 -9.18 -9.61
C THR A 99 7.29 -8.76 -8.16
N ALA A 100 7.94 -9.40 -7.19
CA ALA A 100 7.79 -9.05 -5.79
C ALA A 100 8.27 -7.63 -5.48
N ARG A 101 9.47 -7.29 -5.94
CA ARG A 101 10.06 -5.96 -5.81
C ARG A 101 9.19 -4.90 -6.47
N GLY A 102 8.78 -5.11 -7.72
CA GLY A 102 7.94 -4.15 -8.43
C GLY A 102 6.57 -3.92 -7.79
N ALA A 103 6.01 -4.92 -7.09
CA ALA A 103 4.78 -4.73 -6.32
C ALA A 103 4.99 -3.82 -5.10
N LEU A 104 6.09 -4.01 -4.35
CA LEU A 104 6.44 -3.17 -3.20
C LEU A 104 6.80 -1.75 -3.63
N GLU A 105 7.62 -1.58 -4.68
CA GLU A 105 7.99 -0.27 -5.24
C GLU A 105 6.77 0.55 -5.65
N ARG A 106 5.78 -0.11 -6.29
CA ARG A 106 4.51 0.55 -6.64
C ARG A 106 3.76 1.04 -5.40
N GLY A 107 3.72 0.24 -4.33
CA GLY A 107 3.13 0.64 -3.06
C GLY A 107 3.87 1.83 -2.43
N LEU A 108 5.21 1.76 -2.38
CA LEU A 108 6.08 2.78 -1.81
C LEU A 108 6.07 4.10 -2.59
N THR A 109 5.86 4.05 -3.90
CA THR A 109 5.65 5.26 -4.72
C THR A 109 4.43 6.05 -4.25
N LEU A 110 3.39 5.36 -3.79
CA LEU A 110 2.15 5.98 -3.29
C LEU A 110 2.23 6.31 -1.80
N LEU A 111 2.92 5.46 -1.03
CA LEU A 111 2.99 5.50 0.42
C LEU A 111 4.45 5.44 0.87
N PRO A 112 5.26 6.49 0.59
CA PRO A 112 6.71 6.46 0.82
C PRO A 112 7.09 6.35 2.30
N ALA A 113 6.20 6.73 3.22
CA ALA A 113 6.40 6.58 4.65
C ALA A 113 5.82 5.27 5.24
N SER A 114 5.32 4.35 4.41
CA SER A 114 4.74 3.10 4.90
C SER A 114 5.83 2.17 5.42
N GLU A 115 6.01 2.17 6.74
CA GLU A 115 6.95 1.26 7.40
C GLU A 115 6.59 -0.22 7.16
N GLU A 116 5.31 -0.55 7.00
CA GLU A 116 4.89 -1.92 6.66
C GLU A 116 5.44 -2.39 5.32
N LEU A 117 5.34 -1.56 4.28
CA LEU A 117 5.90 -1.86 2.96
C LEU A 117 7.43 -1.92 2.98
N TRP A 118 8.09 -1.01 3.70
CA TRP A 118 9.53 -1.03 3.85
C TRP A 118 10.03 -2.28 4.59
N ARG A 119 9.36 -2.70 5.67
CA ARG A 119 9.70 -3.97 6.34
C ARG A 119 9.51 -5.17 5.42
N SER A 120 8.53 -5.16 4.52
CA SER A 120 8.40 -6.21 3.48
C SER A 120 9.54 -6.14 2.46
N ALA A 121 9.99 -4.94 2.07
CA ALA A 121 11.10 -4.74 1.15
C ALA A 121 12.44 -5.22 1.74
N LEU A 122 12.72 -4.89 3.01
CA LEU A 122 13.89 -5.38 3.73
C LEU A 122 13.93 -6.91 3.78
N ARG A 123 12.80 -7.56 4.10
CA ARG A 123 12.71 -9.02 4.12
C ARG A 123 12.88 -9.63 2.74
N LEU A 124 12.35 -8.99 1.70
CA LEU A 124 12.53 -9.44 0.32
C LEU A 124 14.00 -9.38 -0.09
N ALA A 125 14.67 -8.25 0.17
CA ALA A 125 16.10 -8.08 -0.10
C ALA A 125 16.92 -9.13 0.67
N ALA A 126 16.63 -9.37 1.95
CA ALA A 126 17.33 -10.37 2.74
C ALA A 126 17.09 -11.82 2.26
N ALA A 127 15.98 -12.07 1.56
CA ALA A 127 15.65 -13.40 1.06
C ALA A 127 16.30 -13.73 -0.30
N PHE A 128 16.60 -12.71 -1.12
CA PHE A 128 17.07 -12.90 -2.50
C PHE A 128 18.42 -12.25 -2.82
N GLY A 129 18.81 -11.22 -2.07
CA GLY A 129 20.02 -10.45 -2.27
C GLY A 129 21.10 -10.74 -1.23
N GLU A 130 22.18 -9.99 -1.35
CA GLU A 130 23.29 -9.98 -0.40
C GLU A 130 23.10 -8.87 0.63
N ARG A 131 23.99 -8.82 1.63
CA ARG A 131 23.96 -7.80 2.68
C ARG A 131 23.88 -6.37 2.13
N GLU A 132 24.63 -6.07 1.07
CA GLU A 132 24.67 -4.74 0.44
C GLU A 132 23.29 -4.33 -0.11
N ASP A 133 22.49 -5.28 -0.63
CA ASP A 133 21.14 -5.01 -1.10
C ASP A 133 20.21 -4.63 0.06
N VAL A 134 20.35 -5.31 1.20
CA VAL A 134 19.56 -5.00 2.41
C VAL A 134 19.96 -3.65 2.99
N GLU A 135 21.26 -3.33 2.99
CA GLU A 135 21.78 -2.01 3.43
C GLU A 135 21.22 -0.88 2.54
N SER A 136 21.23 -1.05 1.22
CA SER A 136 20.64 -0.07 0.29
C SER A 136 19.14 0.16 0.56
N VAL A 137 18.37 -0.90 0.83
CA VAL A 137 16.95 -0.76 1.15
C VAL A 137 16.74 -0.10 2.50
N ALA A 138 17.61 -0.35 3.49
CA ALA A 138 17.54 0.31 4.79
C ALA A 138 17.84 1.82 4.67
N ASP A 139 18.85 2.20 3.88
CA ASP A 139 19.19 3.60 3.60
C ASP A 139 18.00 4.34 2.96
N ASP A 140 17.43 3.76 1.90
CA ASP A 140 16.27 4.31 1.20
C ASP A 140 15.05 4.43 2.12
N MET A 141 14.81 3.42 2.96
CA MET A 141 13.74 3.42 3.94
C MET A 141 13.88 4.58 4.94
N TYR A 142 15.05 4.70 5.59
CA TYR A 142 15.26 5.75 6.59
C TYR A 142 15.17 7.14 5.98
N ALA A 143 15.70 7.34 4.76
CA ALA A 143 15.56 8.59 4.02
C ALA A 143 14.08 8.91 3.71
N ALA A 144 13.32 7.94 3.22
CA ALA A 144 11.91 8.12 2.89
C ALA A 144 11.04 8.40 4.13
N ILE A 145 11.29 7.71 5.25
CA ILE A 145 10.60 7.96 6.53
C ILE A 145 10.94 9.34 7.07
N ALA A 146 12.21 9.76 6.99
CA ALA A 146 12.60 11.11 7.42
C ALA A 146 11.94 12.21 6.58
N GLN A 147 11.77 11.98 5.27
CA GLN A 147 11.19 12.95 4.35
C GLN A 147 9.66 13.01 4.42
N HIS A 148 8.98 11.88 4.59
CA HIS A 148 7.52 11.76 4.41
C HIS A 148 6.78 11.29 5.66
N GLY A 149 7.49 10.76 6.65
CA GLY A 149 6.93 10.11 7.83
C GLY A 149 6.84 11.02 9.05
N SER A 150 6.81 10.38 10.23
CA SER A 150 6.78 11.08 11.51
C SER A 150 8.10 11.81 11.77
N PRO A 151 8.08 13.00 12.41
CA PRO A 151 9.30 13.67 12.87
C PRO A 151 10.14 12.85 13.87
N VAL A 152 9.53 11.84 14.50
CA VAL A 152 10.21 10.91 15.41
C VAL A 152 11.09 9.91 14.65
N GLY A 153 10.91 9.76 13.34
CA GLY A 153 11.58 8.77 12.51
C GLY A 153 10.85 7.42 12.51
N ALA A 154 11.60 6.36 12.17
CA ALA A 154 11.07 5.01 12.11
C ALA A 154 10.63 4.49 13.49
N SER A 155 9.64 3.60 13.51
CA SER A 155 9.22 2.95 14.75
C SER A 155 10.28 1.97 15.27
N ALA A 156 10.25 1.72 16.58
CA ALA A 156 11.11 0.73 17.22
C ALA A 156 10.98 -0.67 16.58
N THR A 157 9.80 -1.05 16.09
CA THR A 157 9.58 -2.33 15.40
C THR A 157 10.36 -2.41 14.09
N THR A 158 10.42 -1.31 13.33
CA THR A 158 11.19 -1.25 12.08
C THR A 158 12.68 -1.26 12.37
N ASP A 159 13.10 -0.48 13.35
CA ASP A 159 14.48 -0.44 13.84
C ASP A 159 15.00 -1.81 14.28
N THR A 160 14.20 -2.55 15.07
CA THR A 160 14.56 -3.90 15.49
C THR A 160 14.72 -4.84 14.29
N LEU A 161 13.85 -4.75 13.27
CA LEU A 161 14.01 -5.56 12.06
C LEU A 161 15.32 -5.24 11.33
N VAL A 162 15.71 -3.97 11.26
CA VAL A 162 17.00 -3.58 10.68
C VAL A 162 18.14 -4.18 11.48
N ASP A 163 18.12 -4.10 12.81
CA ASP A 163 19.16 -4.67 13.66
C ASP A 163 19.25 -6.21 13.54
N GLU A 164 18.12 -6.89 13.34
CA GLU A 164 18.05 -8.34 13.08
C GLU A 164 18.65 -8.74 11.73
N LEU A 165 18.32 -7.99 10.66
CA LEU A 165 18.78 -8.29 9.30
C LEU A 165 20.19 -7.77 9.02
N LEU A 166 20.59 -6.69 9.67
CA LEU A 166 21.86 -5.99 9.49
C LEU A 166 22.53 -5.66 10.84
N PRO A 167 23.07 -6.66 11.56
CA PRO A 167 23.73 -6.43 12.83
C PRO A 167 24.85 -5.39 12.71
N GLY A 168 24.77 -4.34 13.55
CA GLY A 168 25.75 -3.25 13.63
C GLY A 168 25.53 -2.08 12.66
N TYR A 169 24.54 -2.15 11.77
CA TYR A 169 24.27 -1.11 10.77
C TYR A 169 24.04 0.27 11.39
N ARG A 170 23.16 0.37 12.39
CA ARG A 170 22.79 1.65 13.02
C ARG A 170 23.92 2.27 13.85
N THR A 171 24.87 1.47 14.33
CA THR A 171 26.07 1.96 15.04
C THR A 171 27.10 2.53 14.07
N ALA A 172 27.17 2.02 12.84
CA ALA A 172 28.07 2.51 11.81
C ALA A 172 27.53 3.78 11.11
N ALA A 173 26.21 3.97 11.12
CA ALA A 173 25.53 5.13 10.54
C ALA A 173 25.45 6.36 11.48
N ALA A 174 25.77 6.19 12.77
CA ALA A 174 25.76 7.24 13.80
C ALA A 174 27.09 7.99 13.91
#